data_AF-A0A7V8E725-F1
#
_entry.id   AF-A0A7V8E725-F1
#
_cell.length_a   1.000
_cell.length_b   1.000
_cell.length_c   1.000
_cell.angle_alpha   90.00
_cell.angle_beta   90.00
_cell.angle_gamma   90.00
#
_symmetry.space_group_name_H-M   'P 1'
#
loop_
_entity.id
_entity.type
_entity.pdbx_description
1 polymer ?
#
loop_
_entity_poly.entity_id
_entity_poly.type
_entity_poly.pdbx_seq_one_letter_code
_entity_poly.pdbx_strand_id
1 'polypeptide(L)'
;MSRRPILRTLLLLAGLFALPLFAKPTPEEWKKLEGEAKRAFSTTDGDARVKAAQAVGAADCVEGVKLLILLMDMPDKALEKAEAERDAFEPEFLAAVERINKFAKQGKGLVAQSEADIFTKKKLEMDTLNEKVNALSLVPDAVADALTKTRSPEPVKWLVEEGMKDKNWRARMAIAGALGHVPAENALATPALVTAAAEKDARVRAAAIEALGRRGAKDQKDLVLKALEDERWQVRVAACDALGVLQMRETVGPLIARMQTENGRVLEDMDRALKALTGLTFNSDALGWKGWWEINKEKWESGELAKKEEPKKEDPKDGGKDPGGKDLGGGGKPPDPAPNPPADPAPPAAGGTTTEFYGIRTKSKNLVFVIDISGSMAEPAKYIPDSNSGGAPAGQGPKGKRKIDIARWELSKAIGGLPEDARFNIVTFSSDVKVYSPTKMVIATKPNKTQAQQFAEKLEPQEATNIYDALEKAFELAGGAKMQVDENYKLSVDTIFFLTDGKPTIGKSVDPKVIGDTVQKWNAIRKIRIHCIGIGDHDEALLKRLADESGGQYVKR
;
A
#
# COMPACT_ATOMS: atom_id res chain seq x y z
N MET A 1 -47.62 45.04 -1.69
CA MET A 1 -46.38 45.84 -1.83
C MET A 1 -45.41 45.34 -0.78
N SER A 2 -44.13 45.08 -0.99
CA SER A 2 -43.26 45.05 -2.16
C SER A 2 -42.02 44.21 -1.79
N ARG A 3 -41.38 43.66 -2.81
CA ARG A 3 -40.25 42.74 -2.84
C ARG A 3 -38.91 43.37 -2.34
N ARG A 4 -38.05 42.52 -1.72
CA ARG A 4 -36.56 42.32 -1.87
C ARG A 4 -35.64 43.54 -2.17
N PRO A 5 -34.38 43.59 -1.66
CA PRO A 5 -33.36 42.55 -1.96
C PRO A 5 -32.25 42.28 -0.92
N ILE A 6 -31.94 40.98 -0.72
CA ILE A 6 -30.66 40.47 -0.14
C ILE A 6 -29.86 39.69 -1.21
N LEU A 7 -30.32 39.67 -2.47
CA LEU A 7 -29.65 38.93 -3.55
C LEU A 7 -28.64 39.84 -4.29
N ARG A 8 -27.47 40.12 -3.71
CA ARG A 8 -26.36 40.73 -4.49
C ARG A 8 -24.92 40.44 -4.05
N THR A 9 -24.67 39.70 -2.97
CA THR A 9 -23.29 39.48 -2.47
C THR A 9 -22.84 38.01 -2.42
N LEU A 10 -23.66 37.07 -2.90
CA LEU A 10 -23.33 35.63 -2.92
C LEU A 10 -23.14 35.04 -4.34
N LEU A 11 -23.06 35.90 -5.37
CA LEU A 11 -23.01 35.48 -6.77
C LEU A 11 -21.72 35.88 -7.52
N LEU A 12 -20.69 36.34 -6.81
CA LEU A 12 -19.40 36.75 -7.42
C LEU A 12 -18.21 35.81 -7.13
N LEU A 13 -18.40 34.73 -6.36
CA LEU A 13 -17.37 33.70 -6.16
C LEU A 13 -17.79 32.29 -6.57
N ALA A 14 -19.06 32.07 -6.96
CA ALA A 14 -19.56 30.78 -7.42
C ALA A 14 -19.57 30.62 -8.97
N GLY A 15 -19.13 31.63 -9.71
CA GLY A 15 -19.28 31.71 -11.18
C GLY A 15 -18.10 31.22 -12.02
N LEU A 16 -17.06 30.61 -11.44
CA LEU A 16 -15.85 30.20 -12.18
C LEU A 16 -15.60 28.69 -12.24
N PHE A 17 -16.46 27.85 -11.66
CA PHE A 17 -16.26 26.39 -11.60
C PHE A 17 -17.55 25.59 -11.80
N ALA A 18 -18.43 26.03 -12.70
CA ALA A 18 -19.57 25.23 -13.13
C ALA A 18 -19.57 25.09 -14.65
N LEU A 19 -18.46 24.60 -15.21
CA LEU A 19 -18.55 23.90 -16.49
C LEU A 19 -19.41 22.66 -16.23
N PRO A 20 -20.46 22.39 -17.03
CA PRO A 20 -21.14 21.11 -16.94
C PRO A 20 -20.08 20.02 -17.12
N LEU A 21 -20.06 19.06 -16.18
CA LEU A 21 -19.22 17.87 -16.29
C LEU A 21 -19.33 17.37 -17.73
N PHE A 22 -18.20 17.35 -18.46
CA PHE A 22 -18.05 16.82 -19.83
C PHE A 22 -18.32 17.75 -21.04
N ALA A 23 -18.55 19.06 -20.89
CA ALA A 23 -18.54 19.94 -22.07
C ALA A 23 -17.10 20.35 -22.45
N LYS A 24 -16.68 20.04 -23.69
CA LYS A 24 -15.39 20.48 -24.26
C LYS A 24 -15.30 22.01 -24.14
N PRO A 25 -14.22 22.57 -23.56
CA PRO A 25 -14.09 24.01 -23.42
C PRO A 25 -14.02 24.67 -24.80
N THR A 26 -14.57 25.89 -24.91
CA THR A 26 -14.36 26.74 -26.07
C THR A 26 -12.87 27.08 -26.23
N PRO A 27 -12.41 27.47 -27.43
CA PRO A 27 -11.01 27.87 -27.64
C PRO A 27 -10.54 28.99 -26.70
N GLU A 28 -11.43 29.92 -26.34
CA GLU A 28 -11.13 31.02 -25.43
C GLU A 28 -11.01 30.55 -23.97
N GLU A 29 -11.94 29.71 -23.51
CA GLU A 29 -11.88 29.08 -22.19
C GLU A 29 -10.63 28.21 -22.04
N TRP A 30 -10.30 27.43 -23.07
CA TRP A 30 -9.07 26.64 -23.09
C TRP A 30 -7.83 27.52 -23.01
N LYS A 31 -7.74 28.59 -23.83
CA LYS A 31 -6.58 29.50 -23.81
C LYS A 31 -6.38 30.14 -22.44
N LYS A 32 -7.49 30.49 -21.76
CA LYS A 32 -7.44 31.01 -20.39
C LYS A 32 -6.93 29.96 -19.40
N LEU A 33 -7.50 28.75 -19.43
CA LEU A 33 -7.11 27.63 -18.56
C LEU A 33 -5.64 27.23 -18.79
N GLU A 34 -5.22 27.11 -20.04
CA GLU A 34 -3.84 26.82 -20.42
C GLU A 34 -2.87 27.88 -19.88
N GLY A 35 -3.24 29.17 -20.01
CA GLY A 35 -2.45 30.28 -19.47
C GLY A 35 -2.38 30.28 -17.94
N GLU A 36 -3.45 29.91 -17.25
CA GLU A 36 -3.47 29.74 -15.79
C GLU A 36 -2.62 28.55 -15.34
N ALA A 37 -2.75 27.41 -16.02
CA ALA A 37 -1.96 26.22 -15.73
C ALA A 37 -0.47 26.46 -15.96
N LYS A 38 -0.07 27.01 -17.12
CA LYS A 38 1.34 27.34 -17.38
C LYS A 38 1.91 28.32 -16.35
N ARG A 39 1.12 29.30 -15.92
CA ARG A 39 1.53 30.21 -14.82
C ARG A 39 1.70 29.46 -13.51
N ALA A 40 0.76 28.61 -13.11
CA ALA A 40 0.87 27.80 -11.89
C ALA A 40 2.12 26.90 -11.92
N PHE A 41 2.40 26.23 -13.04
CA PHE A 41 3.59 25.39 -13.20
C PHE A 41 4.91 26.17 -13.28
N SER A 42 4.86 27.49 -13.46
CA SER A 42 6.04 28.37 -13.36
C SER A 42 6.33 28.84 -11.92
N THR A 43 5.40 28.70 -10.98
CA THR A 43 5.61 29.07 -9.57
C THR A 43 6.19 27.90 -8.77
N THR A 44 6.58 28.12 -7.52
CA THR A 44 7.00 27.04 -6.59
C THR A 44 5.86 26.55 -5.68
N ASP A 45 4.62 26.95 -5.99
CA ASP A 45 3.43 26.61 -5.21
C ASP A 45 2.88 25.25 -5.67
N GLY A 46 3.15 24.21 -4.87
CA GLY A 46 2.70 22.84 -5.15
C GLY A 46 1.17 22.72 -5.20
N ASP A 47 0.45 23.39 -4.31
CA ASP A 47 -1.02 23.33 -4.26
C ASP A 47 -1.65 23.97 -5.50
N ALA A 48 -1.11 25.10 -5.95
CA ALA A 48 -1.55 25.74 -7.18
C ALA A 48 -1.32 24.85 -8.40
N ARG A 49 -0.18 24.15 -8.46
CA ARG A 49 0.14 23.18 -9.53
C ARG A 49 -0.80 21.99 -9.52
N VAL A 50 -1.08 21.39 -8.35
CA VAL A 50 -2.03 20.29 -8.20
C VAL A 50 -3.42 20.70 -8.67
N LYS A 51 -3.93 21.85 -8.22
CA LYS A 51 -5.24 22.38 -8.65
C LYS A 51 -5.28 22.64 -10.16
N ALA A 52 -4.19 23.18 -10.72
CA ALA A 52 -4.07 23.40 -12.16
C ALA A 52 -4.12 22.07 -12.94
N ALA A 53 -3.38 21.04 -12.51
CA ALA A 53 -3.42 19.72 -13.14
C ALA A 53 -4.84 19.12 -13.13
N GLN A 54 -5.51 19.19 -11.97
CA GLN A 54 -6.89 18.72 -11.82
C GLN A 54 -7.86 19.47 -12.76
N ALA A 55 -7.74 20.80 -12.86
CA ALA A 55 -8.57 21.60 -13.75
C ALA A 55 -8.31 21.29 -15.23
N VAL A 56 -7.06 21.07 -15.62
CA VAL A 56 -6.69 20.65 -16.99
C VAL A 56 -7.24 19.27 -17.30
N GLY A 57 -7.16 18.30 -16.38
CA GLY A 57 -7.73 16.96 -16.56
C GLY A 57 -9.25 16.98 -16.68
N ALA A 58 -9.93 17.82 -15.90
CA ALA A 58 -11.37 17.99 -15.95
C ALA A 58 -11.88 18.56 -17.29
N ALA A 59 -11.01 19.21 -18.08
CA ALA A 59 -11.36 19.74 -19.40
C ALA A 59 -11.58 18.66 -20.46
N ASP A 60 -11.07 17.43 -20.24
CA ASP A 60 -11.25 16.25 -21.12
C ASP A 60 -11.06 16.56 -22.62
N CYS A 61 -9.97 17.27 -22.96
CA CYS A 61 -9.64 17.69 -24.32
C CYS A 61 -8.21 17.27 -24.73
N VAL A 62 -7.93 17.25 -26.05
CA VAL A 62 -6.66 16.80 -26.62
C VAL A 62 -5.51 17.70 -26.15
N GLU A 63 -5.74 19.01 -26.13
CA GLU A 63 -4.79 20.01 -25.66
C GLU A 63 -4.49 19.83 -24.16
N GLY A 64 -5.49 19.42 -23.38
CA GLY A 64 -5.37 19.09 -21.97
C GLY A 64 -4.44 17.92 -21.72
N VAL A 65 -4.67 16.79 -22.40
CA VAL A 65 -3.80 15.61 -22.24
C VAL A 65 -2.38 15.88 -22.71
N LYS A 66 -2.19 16.64 -23.80
CA LYS A 66 -0.87 17.09 -24.27
C LYS A 66 -0.14 17.91 -23.21
N LEU A 67 -0.84 18.86 -22.59
CA LEU A 67 -0.27 19.68 -21.54
C LEU A 67 0.12 18.83 -20.33
N LEU A 68 -0.76 17.93 -19.87
CA LEU A 68 -0.46 17.03 -18.75
C LEU A 68 0.78 16.15 -19.01
N ILE A 69 0.93 15.58 -20.20
CA ILE A 69 2.11 14.78 -20.55
C ILE A 69 3.37 15.63 -20.59
N LEU A 70 3.32 16.81 -21.21
CA LEU A 70 4.44 17.74 -21.18
C LEU A 70 4.85 18.09 -19.74
N LEU A 71 3.88 18.27 -18.83
CA LEU A 71 4.15 18.56 -17.42
C LEU A 71 4.79 17.37 -16.68
N MET A 72 4.48 16.12 -17.06
CA MET A 72 5.14 14.93 -16.53
C MET A 72 6.60 14.79 -16.98
N ASP A 73 6.94 15.32 -18.16
CA ASP A 73 8.29 15.22 -18.73
C ASP A 73 9.25 16.30 -18.22
N MET A 74 8.72 17.38 -17.65
CA MET A 74 9.55 18.47 -17.17
C MET A 74 10.24 18.09 -15.85
N PRO A 75 11.57 18.25 -15.75
CA PRO A 75 12.24 18.14 -14.46
C PRO A 75 11.70 19.22 -13.52
N ASP A 76 11.26 18.81 -12.33
CA ASP A 76 10.67 19.73 -11.37
C ASP A 76 11.77 20.46 -10.60
N LYS A 77 12.34 21.49 -11.26
CA LYS A 77 13.34 22.38 -10.66
C LYS A 77 12.88 23.04 -9.36
N ALA A 78 11.57 23.22 -9.17
CA ALA A 78 11.05 23.77 -7.92
C ALA A 78 11.16 22.75 -6.79
N LEU A 79 10.82 21.49 -7.06
CA LEU A 79 11.00 20.39 -6.13
C LEU A 79 12.49 20.21 -5.81
N GLU A 80 13.35 20.10 -6.83
CA GLU A 80 14.81 19.97 -6.64
C GLU A 80 15.38 21.10 -5.77
N LYS A 81 14.95 22.35 -6.02
CA LYS A 81 15.39 23.51 -5.24
C LYS A 81 14.87 23.45 -3.80
N ALA A 82 13.59 23.15 -3.60
CA ALA A 82 13.00 23.06 -2.26
C ALA A 82 13.66 21.95 -1.43
N GLU A 83 13.98 20.84 -2.08
CA GLU A 83 14.71 19.73 -1.48
C GLU A 83 16.14 20.12 -1.12
N ALA A 84 16.86 20.80 -1.99
CA ALA A 84 18.19 21.31 -1.69
C ALA A 84 18.19 22.35 -0.54
N GLU A 85 17.18 23.22 -0.49
CA GLU A 85 16.97 24.17 0.61
C GLU A 85 16.76 23.43 1.94
N ARG A 86 15.90 22.40 1.95
CA ARG A 86 15.66 21.53 3.12
C ARG A 86 16.93 20.79 3.54
N ASP A 87 17.61 20.15 2.59
CA ASP A 87 18.80 19.32 2.85
C ASP A 87 19.97 20.16 3.37
N ALA A 88 20.09 21.42 2.92
CA ALA A 88 21.07 22.36 3.46
C ALA A 88 20.73 22.81 4.89
N PHE A 89 19.45 22.87 5.27
CA PHE A 89 19.00 23.28 6.60
C PHE A 89 19.03 22.13 7.63
N GLU A 90 18.92 20.89 7.18
CA GLU A 90 18.84 19.69 8.03
C GLU A 90 20.00 19.56 9.04
N PRO A 91 21.29 19.74 8.68
CA PRO A 91 22.39 19.65 9.65
C PRO A 91 22.29 20.67 10.78
N GLU A 92 21.84 21.90 10.47
CA GLU A 92 21.69 22.96 11.47
C GLU A 92 20.54 22.67 12.43
N PHE A 93 19.43 22.14 11.91
CA PHE A 93 18.30 21.70 12.70
C PHE A 93 18.66 20.52 13.62
N LEU A 94 19.33 19.50 13.09
CA LEU A 94 19.79 18.35 13.88
C LEU A 94 20.76 18.76 14.99
N ALA A 95 21.69 19.68 14.71
CA ALA A 95 22.58 20.21 15.72
C ALA A 95 21.83 20.94 16.86
N ALA A 96 20.70 21.61 16.56
CA ALA A 96 19.85 22.22 17.57
C ALA A 96 19.13 21.17 18.44
N VAL A 97 18.59 20.11 17.82
CA VAL A 97 18.00 18.96 18.52
C VAL A 97 19.01 18.31 19.46
N GLU A 98 20.23 18.06 19.00
CA GLU A 98 21.29 17.45 19.81
C GLU A 98 21.66 18.29 21.03
N ARG A 99 21.73 19.62 20.87
CA ARG A 99 21.98 20.54 22.01
C ARG A 99 20.88 20.42 23.07
N ILE A 100 19.62 20.45 22.67
CA ILE A 100 18.48 20.30 23.58
C ILE A 100 18.51 18.95 24.29
N ASN A 101 18.71 17.86 23.55
CA ASN A 101 18.79 16.51 24.10
C ASN A 101 19.95 16.37 25.11
N LYS A 102 21.08 17.04 24.86
CA LYS A 102 22.20 17.09 25.81
C LYS A 102 21.83 17.84 27.08
N PHE A 103 21.13 18.97 26.99
CA PHE A 103 20.67 19.72 28.16
C PHE A 103 19.67 18.92 29.00
N ALA A 104 18.71 18.26 28.36
CA ALA A 104 17.72 17.41 29.02
C ALA A 104 18.39 16.27 29.82
N LYS A 105 19.40 15.61 29.23
CA LYS A 105 20.16 14.52 29.90
C LYS A 105 21.01 14.99 31.08
N GLN A 106 21.43 16.26 31.12
CA GLN A 106 22.27 16.80 32.19
C GLN A 106 21.48 17.17 33.47
N GLY A 107 20.17 16.91 33.53
CA GLY A 107 19.35 17.19 34.71
C GLY A 107 19.23 18.68 35.04
N LYS A 108 19.59 19.57 34.10
CA LYS A 108 19.36 21.01 34.22
C LYS A 108 17.88 21.24 33.88
N GLY A 109 17.04 21.24 34.91
CA GLY A 109 15.57 21.22 34.83
C GLY A 109 14.88 22.38 34.09
N LEU A 110 15.63 23.29 33.48
CA LEU A 110 15.12 24.20 32.46
C LEU A 110 16.11 24.23 31.30
N VAL A 111 15.67 23.81 30.11
CA VAL A 111 16.25 24.31 28.87
C VAL A 111 16.19 25.84 28.98
N ALA A 112 17.32 26.53 28.82
CA ALA A 112 17.31 27.99 28.84
C ALA A 112 16.25 28.45 27.84
N GLN A 113 15.31 29.29 28.26
CA GLN A 113 14.15 29.69 27.45
C GLN A 113 14.56 30.15 26.04
N SER A 114 15.74 30.78 25.94
CA SER A 114 16.40 31.14 24.68
C SER A 114 16.70 29.96 23.74
N GLU A 115 17.14 28.81 24.23
CA GLU A 115 17.40 27.61 23.41
C GLU A 115 16.09 26.95 22.96
N ALA A 116 15.06 26.95 23.82
CA ALA A 116 13.73 26.47 23.46
C ALA A 116 13.08 27.36 22.37
N ASP A 117 13.25 28.68 22.45
CA ASP A 117 12.77 29.63 21.46
C ASP A 117 13.50 29.47 20.11
N ILE A 118 14.83 29.30 20.14
CA ILE A 118 15.64 29.02 18.93
C ILE A 118 15.16 27.74 18.26
N PHE A 119 14.96 26.67 19.03
CA PHE A 119 14.47 25.42 18.48
C PHE A 119 13.06 25.53 17.92
N THR A 120 12.15 26.22 18.61
CA THR A 120 10.78 26.43 18.13
C THR A 120 10.78 27.14 16.79
N LYS A 121 11.60 28.19 16.63
CA LYS A 121 11.76 28.90 15.36
C LYS A 121 12.33 28.00 14.26
N LYS A 122 13.40 27.25 14.55
CA LYS A 122 14.02 26.33 13.58
C LYS A 122 13.09 25.18 13.19
N LYS A 123 12.30 24.68 14.14
CA LYS A 123 11.28 23.67 13.89
C LYS A 123 10.23 24.21 12.94
N LEU A 124 9.69 25.41 13.18
CA LEU A 124 8.72 26.04 12.27
C LEU A 124 9.29 26.21 10.85
N GLU A 125 10.56 26.60 10.72
CA GLU A 125 11.24 26.72 9.43
C GLU A 125 11.42 25.36 8.72
N MET A 126 11.84 24.33 9.47
CA MET A 126 11.91 22.96 8.97
C MET A 126 10.53 22.44 8.52
N ASP A 127 9.49 22.68 9.32
CA ASP A 127 8.11 22.30 9.03
C ASP A 127 7.63 22.97 7.73
N THR A 128 7.92 24.28 7.57
CA THR A 128 7.59 25.03 6.35
C THR A 128 8.31 24.47 5.12
N LEU A 129 9.60 24.13 5.24
CA LEU A 129 10.38 23.52 4.15
C LEU A 129 9.83 22.13 3.79
N ASN A 130 9.46 21.33 4.79
CA ASN A 130 8.86 20.02 4.59
C ASN A 130 7.49 20.10 3.92
N GLU A 131 6.63 21.04 4.33
CA GLU A 131 5.34 21.29 3.68
C GLU A 131 5.52 21.66 2.20
N LYS A 132 6.47 22.55 1.90
CA LYS A 132 6.80 22.95 0.53
C LYS A 132 7.28 21.77 -0.32
N VAL A 133 8.20 20.96 0.19
CA VAL A 133 8.70 19.75 -0.49
C VAL A 133 7.55 18.75 -0.70
N ASN A 134 6.73 18.52 0.34
CA ASN A 134 5.60 17.61 0.25
C ASN A 134 4.60 18.03 -0.82
N ALA A 135 4.17 19.31 -0.82
CA ALA A 135 3.24 19.83 -1.82
C ALA A 135 3.76 19.70 -3.25
N LEU A 136 5.05 19.97 -3.48
CA LEU A 136 5.69 19.82 -4.80
C LEU A 136 5.84 18.34 -5.21
N SER A 137 6.13 17.44 -4.27
CA SER A 137 6.26 16.01 -4.54
C SER A 137 4.96 15.35 -5.02
N LEU A 138 3.81 15.97 -4.75
CA LEU A 138 2.49 15.48 -5.17
C LEU A 138 2.12 15.83 -6.62
N VAL A 139 2.86 16.73 -7.26
CA VAL A 139 2.51 17.26 -8.58
C VAL A 139 2.50 16.17 -9.66
N PRO A 140 3.52 15.29 -9.79
CA PRO A 140 3.50 14.23 -10.81
C PRO A 140 2.30 13.28 -10.68
N ASP A 141 1.95 12.91 -9.45
CA ASP A 141 0.79 12.05 -9.17
C ASP A 141 -0.52 12.76 -9.51
N ALA A 142 -0.65 14.05 -9.15
CA ALA A 142 -1.82 14.84 -9.53
C ALA A 142 -1.99 14.94 -11.05
N VAL A 143 -0.90 15.00 -11.80
CA VAL A 143 -0.91 14.99 -13.26
C VAL A 143 -1.34 13.61 -13.80
N ALA A 144 -0.85 12.52 -13.22
CA ALA A 144 -1.29 11.16 -13.58
C ALA A 144 -2.77 10.92 -13.24
N ASP A 145 -3.21 11.34 -12.05
CA ASP A 145 -4.62 11.28 -11.61
C ASP A 145 -5.53 12.11 -12.53
N ALA A 146 -5.07 13.27 -12.98
CA ALA A 146 -5.80 14.10 -13.93
C ALA A 146 -6.01 13.39 -15.27
N LEU A 147 -5.03 12.62 -15.78
CA LEU A 147 -5.22 11.79 -16.97
C LEU A 147 -6.30 10.71 -16.78
N THR A 148 -6.49 10.20 -15.56
CA THR A 148 -7.56 9.21 -15.30
C THR A 148 -8.96 9.79 -15.45
N LYS A 149 -9.12 11.11 -15.60
CA LYS A 149 -10.40 11.77 -15.89
C LYS A 149 -10.72 11.80 -17.38
N THR A 150 -9.79 11.41 -18.24
CA THR A 150 -10.01 11.37 -19.68
C THR A 150 -11.06 10.32 -20.06
N ARG A 151 -12.11 10.75 -20.76
CA ARG A 151 -13.25 9.89 -21.16
C ARG A 151 -13.60 10.07 -22.63
N SER A 152 -13.45 11.28 -23.17
CA SER A 152 -13.86 11.59 -24.53
C SER A 152 -13.07 10.82 -25.60
N PRO A 153 -13.68 10.47 -26.74
CA PRO A 153 -13.00 9.68 -27.79
C PRO A 153 -11.75 10.35 -28.39
N GLU A 154 -11.76 11.67 -28.65
CA GLU A 154 -10.61 12.34 -29.28
C GLU A 154 -9.35 12.36 -28.37
N PRO A 155 -9.43 12.77 -27.08
CA PRO A 155 -8.29 12.69 -26.19
C PRO A 155 -7.80 11.26 -25.97
N VAL A 156 -8.69 10.28 -25.81
CA VAL A 156 -8.30 8.86 -25.68
C VAL A 156 -7.56 8.39 -26.93
N LYS A 157 -8.07 8.72 -28.12
CA LYS A 157 -7.39 8.40 -29.39
C LYS A 157 -5.99 9.00 -29.43
N TRP A 158 -5.84 10.27 -29.04
CA TRP A 158 -4.53 10.91 -29.00
C TRP A 158 -3.57 10.25 -27.99
N LEU A 159 -4.07 9.88 -26.80
CA LEU A 159 -3.28 9.15 -25.79
C LEU A 159 -2.75 7.82 -26.34
N VAL A 160 -3.58 7.08 -27.08
CA VAL A 160 -3.22 5.79 -27.67
C VAL A 160 -2.26 5.95 -28.85
N GLU A 161 -2.56 6.85 -29.78
CA GLU A 161 -1.80 6.98 -31.03
C GLU A 161 -0.47 7.71 -30.83
N GLU A 162 -0.43 8.73 -29.97
CA GLU A 162 0.76 9.58 -29.80
C GLU A 162 1.34 9.50 -28.40
N GLY A 163 0.52 9.55 -27.35
CA GLY A 163 1.00 9.54 -25.96
C GLY A 163 1.75 8.25 -25.57
N MET A 164 1.29 7.08 -26.03
CA MET A 164 1.96 5.80 -25.77
C MET A 164 3.32 5.67 -26.49
N LYS A 165 3.68 6.59 -27.39
CA LYS A 165 5.00 6.63 -28.04
C LYS A 165 5.99 7.52 -27.29
N ASP A 166 5.60 8.11 -26.17
CA ASP A 166 6.45 9.01 -25.41
C ASP A 166 7.76 8.34 -24.97
N LYS A 167 8.87 9.06 -24.96
CA LYS A 167 10.17 8.52 -24.54
C LYS A 167 10.22 8.28 -23.03
N ASN A 168 9.46 9.05 -22.24
CA ASN A 168 9.38 8.94 -20.80
C ASN A 168 8.46 7.79 -20.38
N TRP A 169 9.04 6.80 -19.69
CA TRP A 169 8.27 5.67 -19.18
C TRP A 169 7.21 6.09 -18.17
N ARG A 170 7.39 7.21 -17.43
CA ARG A 170 6.39 7.71 -16.47
C ARG A 170 5.13 8.17 -17.19
N ALA A 171 5.28 8.91 -18.29
CA ALA A 171 4.17 9.32 -19.13
C ALA A 171 3.43 8.08 -19.65
N ARG A 172 4.14 7.11 -20.25
CA ARG A 172 3.51 5.87 -20.77
C ARG A 172 2.82 5.05 -19.67
N MET A 173 3.41 4.95 -18.48
CA MET A 173 2.81 4.28 -17.32
C MET A 173 1.52 5.00 -16.86
N ALA A 174 1.55 6.33 -16.73
CA ALA A 174 0.39 7.13 -16.36
C ALA A 174 -0.73 6.99 -17.40
N ILE A 175 -0.38 6.97 -18.70
CA ILE A 175 -1.33 6.74 -19.78
C ILE A 175 -1.94 5.34 -19.69
N ALA A 176 -1.14 4.28 -19.48
CA ALA A 176 -1.66 2.93 -19.28
C ALA A 176 -2.65 2.87 -18.08
N GLY A 177 -2.29 3.51 -16.95
CA GLY A 177 -3.19 3.64 -15.80
C GLY A 177 -4.48 4.41 -16.11
N ALA A 178 -4.40 5.47 -16.91
CA ALA A 178 -5.56 6.24 -17.35
C ALA A 178 -6.48 5.44 -18.27
N LEU A 179 -5.93 4.69 -19.24
CA LEU A 179 -6.67 3.82 -20.14
C LEU A 179 -7.44 2.71 -19.38
N GLY A 180 -6.96 2.30 -18.21
CA GLY A 180 -7.67 1.40 -17.30
C GLY A 180 -9.01 1.95 -16.77
N HIS A 181 -9.20 3.28 -16.76
CA HIS A 181 -10.42 3.96 -16.32
C HIS A 181 -11.31 4.46 -17.45
N VAL A 182 -10.84 4.37 -18.69
CA VAL A 182 -11.66 4.69 -19.87
C VAL A 182 -12.81 3.67 -19.94
N PRO A 183 -14.03 4.07 -20.34
CA PRO A 183 -15.15 3.15 -20.48
C PRO A 183 -14.79 1.90 -21.31
N ALA A 184 -15.34 0.74 -20.92
CA ALA A 184 -14.98 -0.54 -21.50
C ALA A 184 -15.29 -0.62 -23.01
N GLU A 185 -16.30 0.14 -23.45
CA GLU A 185 -16.78 0.23 -24.83
C GLU A 185 -15.78 0.94 -25.76
N ASN A 186 -14.79 1.66 -25.20
CA ASN A 186 -13.75 2.27 -26.02
C ASN A 186 -12.84 1.19 -26.62
N ALA A 187 -12.98 0.97 -27.93
CA ALA A 187 -12.26 -0.05 -28.68
C ALA A 187 -10.74 0.18 -28.78
N LEU A 188 -10.23 1.38 -28.45
CA LEU A 188 -8.80 1.70 -28.55
C LEU A 188 -8.02 1.34 -27.29
N ALA A 189 -8.66 1.39 -26.12
CA ALA A 189 -7.97 1.26 -24.84
C ALA A 189 -7.40 -0.15 -24.61
N THR A 190 -8.18 -1.21 -24.86
CA THR A 190 -7.71 -2.59 -24.64
C THR A 190 -6.54 -2.97 -25.56
N PRO A 191 -6.57 -2.74 -26.89
CA PRO A 191 -5.42 -3.01 -27.76
C PRO A 191 -4.15 -2.23 -27.37
N ALA A 192 -4.30 -0.98 -26.94
CA ALA A 192 -3.18 -0.17 -26.46
C ALA A 192 -2.54 -0.77 -25.20
N LEU A 193 -3.36 -1.24 -24.25
CA LEU A 193 -2.89 -1.90 -23.04
C LEU A 193 -2.22 -3.26 -23.33
N VAL A 194 -2.74 -4.03 -24.29
CA VAL A 194 -2.10 -5.26 -24.76
C VAL A 194 -0.68 -4.98 -25.30
N THR A 195 -0.51 -3.89 -26.04
CA THR A 195 0.80 -3.45 -26.53
C THR A 195 1.70 -3.02 -25.37
N ALA A 196 1.17 -2.24 -24.42
CA ALA A 196 1.88 -1.75 -23.24
C ALA A 196 2.37 -2.89 -22.32
N ALA A 197 1.61 -3.98 -22.23
CA ALA A 197 1.97 -5.18 -21.46
C ALA A 197 3.21 -5.91 -22.03
N ALA A 198 3.62 -5.62 -23.26
CA ALA A 198 4.82 -6.18 -23.89
C ALA A 198 6.00 -5.19 -23.94
N GLU A 199 5.90 -4.04 -23.26
CA GLU A 199 6.96 -3.03 -23.28
C GLU A 199 8.26 -3.47 -22.59
N LYS A 200 9.37 -2.81 -22.98
CA LYS A 200 10.67 -3.00 -22.34
C LYS A 200 10.64 -2.62 -20.85
N ASP A 201 9.91 -1.58 -20.49
CA ASP A 201 9.85 -1.08 -19.11
C ASP A 201 8.85 -1.86 -18.26
N ALA A 202 9.32 -2.53 -17.21
CA ALA A 202 8.48 -3.36 -16.35
C ALA A 202 7.40 -2.58 -15.58
N ARG A 203 7.59 -1.27 -15.36
CA ARG A 203 6.61 -0.41 -14.69
C ARG A 203 5.42 -0.17 -15.60
N VAL A 204 5.67 0.06 -16.89
CA VAL A 204 4.61 0.17 -17.90
C VAL A 204 3.90 -1.16 -18.08
N ARG A 205 4.64 -2.29 -18.13
CA ARG A 205 4.04 -3.63 -18.18
C ARG A 205 3.11 -3.89 -17.00
N ALA A 206 3.57 -3.63 -15.76
CA ALA A 206 2.76 -3.82 -14.56
C ALA A 206 1.49 -2.97 -14.57
N ALA A 207 1.61 -1.68 -14.92
CA ALA A 207 0.46 -0.78 -15.03
C ALA A 207 -0.54 -1.24 -16.11
N ALA A 208 -0.05 -1.76 -17.24
CA ALA A 208 -0.87 -2.28 -18.31
C ALA A 208 -1.66 -3.53 -17.90
N ILE A 209 -1.00 -4.49 -17.23
CA ILE A 209 -1.65 -5.71 -16.73
C ILE A 209 -2.72 -5.39 -15.67
N GLU A 210 -2.42 -4.48 -14.74
CA GLU A 210 -3.40 -4.02 -13.74
C GLU A 210 -4.59 -3.32 -14.41
N ALA A 211 -4.34 -2.46 -15.41
CA ALA A 211 -5.37 -1.78 -16.17
C ALA A 211 -6.27 -2.76 -16.95
N LEU A 212 -5.71 -3.84 -17.53
CA LEU A 212 -6.49 -4.89 -18.19
C LEU A 212 -7.42 -5.61 -17.19
N GLY A 213 -6.92 -5.91 -15.99
CA GLY A 213 -7.74 -6.49 -14.91
C GLY A 213 -8.89 -5.58 -14.51
N ARG A 214 -8.60 -4.29 -14.25
CA ARG A 214 -9.60 -3.27 -13.87
C ARG A 214 -10.67 -3.08 -14.95
N ARG A 215 -10.31 -3.15 -16.22
CA ARG A 215 -11.23 -3.06 -17.36
C ARG A 215 -12.12 -4.29 -17.52
N GLY A 216 -11.81 -5.40 -16.84
CA GLY A 216 -12.53 -6.65 -17.06
C GLY A 216 -12.22 -7.31 -18.40
N ALA A 217 -11.00 -7.13 -18.95
CA ALA A 217 -10.59 -7.65 -20.27
C ALA A 217 -10.36 -9.18 -20.23
N LYS A 218 -11.45 -9.94 -20.05
CA LYS A 218 -11.45 -11.41 -19.94
C LYS A 218 -10.93 -12.12 -21.19
N ASP A 219 -11.09 -11.50 -22.35
CA ASP A 219 -10.54 -11.97 -23.63
C ASP A 219 -8.99 -11.95 -23.65
N GLN A 220 -8.37 -11.16 -22.77
CA GLN A 220 -6.91 -11.05 -22.64
C GLN A 220 -6.33 -11.95 -21.54
N LYS A 221 -7.07 -12.95 -21.06
CA LYS A 221 -6.64 -13.84 -19.96
C LYS A 221 -5.29 -14.51 -20.20
N ASP A 222 -5.00 -14.93 -21.43
CA ASP A 222 -3.75 -15.64 -21.76
C ASP A 222 -2.54 -14.72 -21.64
N LEU A 223 -2.70 -13.43 -21.97
CA LEU A 223 -1.68 -12.41 -21.76
C LEU A 223 -1.44 -12.18 -20.26
N VAL A 224 -2.50 -12.11 -19.46
CA VAL A 224 -2.39 -11.95 -17.99
C VAL A 224 -1.73 -13.18 -17.36
N LEU A 225 -2.08 -14.39 -17.81
CA LEU A 225 -1.43 -15.63 -17.37
C LEU A 225 0.06 -15.63 -17.72
N LYS A 226 0.43 -15.22 -18.94
CA LYS A 226 1.83 -15.09 -19.36
C LYS A 226 2.61 -14.09 -18.49
N ALA A 227 1.96 -13.02 -18.01
CA ALA A 227 2.60 -12.05 -17.13
C ALA A 227 2.99 -12.62 -15.76
N LEU A 228 2.45 -13.78 -15.34
CA LEU A 228 2.95 -14.52 -14.17
C LEU A 228 4.36 -15.10 -14.37
N GLU A 229 4.88 -15.11 -15.60
CA GLU A 229 6.23 -15.57 -15.94
C GLU A 229 7.22 -14.40 -16.12
N ASP A 230 6.76 -13.16 -15.88
CA ASP A 230 7.61 -11.98 -16.07
C ASP A 230 8.83 -12.01 -15.13
N GLU A 231 9.97 -11.57 -15.67
CA GLU A 231 11.23 -11.46 -14.93
C GLU A 231 11.14 -10.52 -13.72
N ARG A 232 10.20 -9.57 -13.71
CA ARG A 232 9.99 -8.62 -12.60
C ARG A 232 8.81 -9.08 -11.77
N TRP A 233 9.07 -9.28 -10.48
CA TRP A 233 8.07 -9.80 -9.55
C TRP A 233 6.86 -8.87 -9.41
N GLN A 234 7.03 -7.55 -9.57
CA GLN A 234 5.94 -6.58 -9.53
C GLN A 234 4.94 -6.79 -10.68
N VAL A 235 5.41 -7.20 -11.86
CA VAL A 235 4.53 -7.56 -12.99
C VAL A 235 3.77 -8.85 -12.67
N ARG A 236 4.43 -9.83 -12.03
CA ARG A 236 3.77 -11.05 -11.56
C ARG A 236 2.70 -10.79 -10.50
N VAL A 237 2.95 -9.84 -9.58
CA VAL A 237 1.96 -9.38 -8.60
C VAL A 237 0.79 -8.69 -9.29
N ALA A 238 1.05 -7.79 -10.24
CA ALA A 238 -0.01 -7.16 -11.03
C ALA A 238 -0.86 -8.20 -11.79
N ALA A 239 -0.24 -9.27 -12.29
CA ALA A 239 -0.96 -10.39 -12.89
C ALA A 239 -1.83 -11.15 -11.88
N CYS A 240 -1.34 -11.42 -10.67
CA CYS A 240 -2.15 -12.01 -9.59
C CYS A 240 -3.37 -11.15 -9.25
N ASP A 241 -3.16 -9.84 -9.09
CA ASP A 241 -4.23 -8.88 -8.83
C ASP A 241 -5.26 -8.86 -9.99
N ALA A 242 -4.79 -8.80 -11.23
CA ALA A 242 -5.64 -8.82 -12.41
C ALA A 242 -6.46 -10.11 -12.51
N LEU A 243 -5.88 -11.29 -12.27
CA LEU A 243 -6.59 -12.57 -12.28
C LEU A 243 -7.67 -12.63 -11.18
N GLY A 244 -7.34 -12.12 -9.99
CA GLY A 244 -8.29 -11.99 -8.89
C GLY A 244 -9.46 -11.05 -9.20
N VAL A 245 -9.26 -10.02 -10.02
CA VAL A 245 -10.35 -9.12 -10.46
C VAL A 245 -11.15 -9.72 -11.62
N LEU A 246 -10.48 -10.36 -12.59
CA LEU A 246 -11.13 -10.96 -13.75
C LEU A 246 -12.05 -12.13 -13.39
N GLN A 247 -11.78 -12.81 -12.26
CA GLN A 247 -12.63 -13.86 -11.70
C GLN A 247 -12.92 -14.97 -12.73
N MET A 248 -11.88 -15.41 -13.42
CA MET A 248 -11.97 -16.39 -14.50
C MET A 248 -11.62 -17.78 -13.99
N ARG A 249 -12.57 -18.71 -14.10
CA ARG A 249 -12.47 -20.04 -13.52
C ARG A 249 -11.32 -20.87 -14.10
N GLU A 250 -11.12 -20.75 -15.40
CA GLU A 250 -10.08 -21.45 -16.15
C GLU A 250 -8.65 -21.02 -15.79
N THR A 251 -8.48 -19.92 -15.05
CA THR A 251 -7.14 -19.44 -14.65
C THR A 251 -6.65 -20.08 -13.36
N VAL A 252 -7.51 -20.79 -12.62
CA VAL A 252 -7.17 -21.47 -11.35
C VAL A 252 -6.06 -22.50 -11.58
N GLY A 253 -6.22 -23.41 -12.54
CA GLY A 253 -5.22 -24.43 -12.86
C GLY A 253 -3.85 -23.85 -13.25
N PRO A 254 -3.78 -22.95 -14.24
CA PRO A 254 -2.54 -22.26 -14.61
C PRO A 254 -1.86 -21.51 -13.46
N LEU A 255 -2.63 -20.83 -12.61
CA LEU A 255 -2.10 -20.11 -11.44
C LEU A 255 -1.49 -21.09 -10.42
N ILE A 256 -2.16 -22.21 -10.14
CA ILE A 256 -1.65 -23.27 -9.26
C ILE A 256 -0.38 -23.91 -9.83
N ALA A 257 -0.34 -24.14 -11.15
CA ALA A 257 0.83 -24.68 -11.82
C ALA A 257 2.03 -23.74 -11.70
N ARG A 258 1.82 -22.43 -11.92
CA ARG A 258 2.88 -21.42 -11.78
C ARG A 258 3.36 -21.27 -10.33
N MET A 259 2.46 -21.42 -9.36
CA MET A 259 2.79 -21.38 -7.93
C MET A 259 3.81 -22.45 -7.52
N GLN A 260 3.87 -23.60 -8.22
CA GLN A 260 4.85 -24.66 -7.92
C GLN A 260 6.30 -24.25 -8.15
N THR A 261 6.55 -23.25 -8.99
CA THR A 261 7.90 -22.79 -9.38
C THR A 261 8.21 -21.38 -8.85
N GLU A 262 7.31 -20.79 -8.06
CA GLU A 262 7.49 -19.45 -7.49
C GLU A 262 8.16 -19.51 -6.11
N ASN A 263 8.83 -18.42 -5.74
CA ASN A 263 9.49 -18.28 -4.45
C ASN A 263 9.18 -16.94 -3.79
N GLY A 264 9.40 -16.87 -2.48
CA GLY A 264 9.28 -15.62 -1.74
C GLY A 264 7.83 -15.15 -1.59
N ARG A 265 7.68 -13.83 -1.43
CA ARG A 265 6.40 -13.16 -1.16
C ARG A 265 5.36 -13.31 -2.27
N VAL A 266 5.76 -13.54 -3.52
CA VAL A 266 4.81 -13.71 -4.64
C VAL A 266 3.89 -14.93 -4.46
N LEU A 267 4.34 -15.97 -3.74
CA LEU A 267 3.48 -17.12 -3.38
C LEU A 267 2.23 -16.70 -2.59
N GLU A 268 2.35 -15.70 -1.74
CA GLU A 268 1.23 -15.16 -0.96
C GLU A 268 0.29 -14.32 -1.84
N ASP A 269 0.81 -13.64 -2.86
CA ASP A 269 -0.02 -12.95 -3.85
C ASP A 269 -0.82 -13.94 -4.70
N MET A 270 -0.21 -15.06 -5.07
CA MET A 270 -0.88 -16.16 -5.78
C MET A 270 -1.96 -16.81 -4.90
N ASP A 271 -1.68 -17.08 -3.62
CA ASP A 271 -2.67 -17.61 -2.67
C ASP A 271 -3.86 -16.67 -2.51
N ARG A 272 -3.60 -15.35 -2.41
CA ARG A 272 -4.65 -14.33 -2.35
C ARG A 272 -5.51 -14.31 -3.62
N ALA A 273 -4.90 -14.41 -4.79
CA ALA A 273 -5.64 -14.48 -6.06
C ALA A 273 -6.48 -15.76 -6.15
N LEU A 274 -5.93 -16.91 -5.73
CA LEU A 274 -6.67 -18.18 -5.65
C LEU A 274 -7.81 -18.12 -4.63
N LYS A 275 -7.61 -17.47 -3.49
CA LYS A 275 -8.67 -17.20 -2.51
C LYS A 275 -9.77 -16.34 -3.10
N ALA A 276 -9.42 -15.28 -3.83
CA ALA A 276 -10.41 -14.47 -4.53
C ALA A 276 -11.21 -15.31 -5.54
N LEU A 277 -10.58 -16.25 -6.24
CA LEU A 277 -11.21 -17.10 -7.26
C LEU A 277 -12.04 -18.26 -6.69
N THR A 278 -11.65 -18.80 -5.54
CA THR A 278 -12.18 -20.08 -5.02
C THR A 278 -12.86 -19.96 -3.65
N GLY A 279 -12.63 -18.87 -2.92
CA GLY A 279 -13.00 -18.71 -1.51
C GLY A 279 -12.12 -19.48 -0.52
N LEU A 280 -11.16 -20.30 -1.01
CA LEU A 280 -10.31 -21.16 -0.19
C LEU A 280 -8.93 -20.54 0.04
N THR A 281 -8.25 -20.94 1.10
CA THR A 281 -6.83 -20.60 1.31
C THR A 281 -6.08 -21.84 1.78
N PHE A 282 -4.83 -21.96 1.32
CA PHE A 282 -3.91 -22.99 1.78
C PHE A 282 -2.63 -22.33 2.33
N ASN A 283 -2.72 -21.10 2.84
CA ASN A 283 -1.60 -20.40 3.48
C ASN A 283 -0.32 -20.37 2.61
N SER A 284 -0.48 -20.13 1.31
CA SER A 284 0.62 -20.13 0.33
C SER A 284 1.31 -21.49 0.16
N ASP A 285 0.65 -22.60 0.51
CA ASP A 285 1.10 -23.97 0.25
C ASP A 285 0.79 -24.39 -1.19
N ALA A 286 1.82 -24.38 -2.02
CA ALA A 286 1.72 -24.79 -3.41
C ALA A 286 1.29 -26.27 -3.55
N LEU A 287 1.76 -27.15 -2.67
CA LEU A 287 1.40 -28.58 -2.74
C LEU A 287 -0.05 -28.81 -2.33
N GLY A 288 -0.52 -28.13 -1.28
CA GLY A 288 -1.92 -28.12 -0.87
C GLY A 288 -2.85 -27.70 -2.01
N TRP A 289 -2.53 -26.57 -2.68
CA TRP A 289 -3.27 -26.13 -3.87
C TRP A 289 -3.26 -27.15 -5.00
N LYS A 290 -2.10 -27.74 -5.30
CA LYS A 290 -1.99 -28.78 -6.34
C LYS A 290 -2.84 -30.00 -6.01
N GLY A 291 -2.76 -30.50 -4.78
CA GLY A 291 -3.54 -31.65 -4.33
C GLY A 291 -5.04 -31.38 -4.40
N TRP A 292 -5.47 -30.20 -3.95
CA TRP A 292 -6.86 -29.77 -4.07
C TRP A 292 -7.31 -29.72 -5.54
N TRP A 293 -6.49 -29.15 -6.43
CA TRP A 293 -6.82 -29.04 -7.85
C TRP A 293 -6.96 -30.40 -8.53
N GLU A 294 -6.05 -31.35 -8.28
CA GLU A 294 -6.14 -32.69 -8.88
C GLU A 294 -7.43 -33.43 -8.50
N ILE A 295 -7.97 -33.19 -7.30
CA ILE A 295 -9.22 -33.80 -6.83
C ILE A 295 -10.45 -33.07 -7.39
N ASN A 296 -10.38 -31.76 -7.54
CA ASN A 296 -11.55 -30.91 -7.77
C ASN A 296 -11.67 -30.37 -9.19
N LYS A 297 -10.63 -30.42 -10.04
CA LYS A 297 -10.62 -29.78 -11.37
C LYS A 297 -11.80 -30.14 -12.25
N GLU A 298 -12.20 -31.40 -12.32
CA GLU A 298 -13.33 -31.83 -13.18
C GLU A 298 -14.66 -31.20 -12.73
N LYS A 299 -14.94 -31.22 -11.42
CA LYS A 299 -16.11 -30.57 -10.81
C LYS A 299 -16.01 -29.04 -10.87
N TRP A 300 -14.77 -28.56 -10.78
CA TRP A 300 -14.42 -27.16 -10.97
C TRP A 300 -14.36 -26.76 -12.44
N GLU A 301 -14.63 -27.62 -13.41
CA GLU A 301 -14.80 -27.22 -14.81
C GLU A 301 -16.26 -27.37 -15.22
N SER A 302 -16.97 -28.35 -14.65
CA SER A 302 -18.40 -28.62 -14.93
C SER A 302 -19.38 -27.57 -14.36
N GLY A 303 -18.99 -26.84 -13.32
CA GLY A 303 -19.82 -25.80 -12.68
C GLY A 303 -20.49 -26.23 -11.39
N GLU A 304 -20.30 -27.49 -11.00
CA GLU A 304 -20.98 -28.13 -9.87
C GLU A 304 -20.54 -27.57 -8.51
N LEU A 305 -19.28 -27.14 -8.37
CA LEU A 305 -18.77 -26.54 -7.14
C LEU A 305 -19.21 -25.08 -6.93
N ALA A 306 -19.63 -24.36 -7.98
CA ALA A 306 -20.03 -22.95 -7.89
C ALA A 306 -21.51 -22.72 -7.50
N LYS A 307 -22.30 -23.79 -7.36
CA LYS A 307 -23.77 -23.73 -7.17
C LYS A 307 -24.24 -23.72 -5.71
N LYS A 308 -23.35 -23.57 -4.73
CA LYS A 308 -23.75 -23.44 -3.31
C LYS A 308 -23.18 -22.16 -2.72
N GLU A 309 -24.06 -21.17 -2.57
CA GLU A 309 -24.29 -20.36 -1.36
C GLU A 309 -24.89 -18.98 -1.73
N GLU A 310 -26.22 -18.92 -1.81
CA GLU A 310 -26.95 -17.71 -1.44
C GLU A 310 -27.63 -17.99 -0.09
N PRO A 311 -27.32 -17.25 0.99
CA PRO A 311 -28.06 -17.38 2.22
C PRO A 311 -29.43 -16.73 2.02
N LYS A 312 -30.49 -17.56 2.01
CA LYS A 312 -31.87 -17.07 2.12
C LYS A 312 -32.02 -16.30 3.43
N LYS A 313 -32.43 -15.03 3.34
CA LYS A 313 -32.87 -14.26 4.50
C LYS A 313 -34.17 -14.89 5.02
N GLU A 314 -34.16 -15.40 6.24
CA GLU A 314 -35.37 -15.79 6.96
C GLU A 314 -35.79 -14.64 7.87
N ASP A 315 -37.05 -14.18 7.70
CA ASP A 315 -37.70 -13.23 8.59
C ASP A 315 -38.03 -13.90 9.94
N PRO A 316 -37.94 -13.19 11.08
CA PRO A 316 -38.25 -13.77 12.37
C PRO A 316 -39.77 -13.82 12.58
N LYS A 317 -40.34 -15.03 12.74
CA LYS A 317 -41.67 -15.21 13.32
C LYS A 317 -41.59 -16.06 14.60
N ASP A 318 -41.81 -15.33 15.69
CA ASP A 318 -42.64 -15.59 16.86
C ASP A 318 -42.82 -17.02 17.39
N GLY A 319 -42.61 -17.14 18.71
CA GLY A 319 -42.68 -18.38 19.45
C GLY A 319 -44.10 -18.85 19.80
N GLY A 320 -44.23 -20.15 20.09
CA GLY A 320 -45.46 -20.72 20.64
C GLY A 320 -45.41 -22.25 20.78
N LYS A 321 -45.26 -22.69 22.04
CA LYS A 321 -45.43 -24.01 22.69
C LYS A 321 -46.20 -25.16 21.97
N ASP A 322 -45.57 -26.35 22.00
CA ASP A 322 -46.00 -27.73 22.43
C ASP A 322 -47.51 -28.13 22.50
N PRO A 323 -47.87 -29.44 22.57
CA PRO A 323 -47.17 -30.72 22.25
C PRO A 323 -48.08 -31.78 21.53
N GLY A 324 -47.55 -32.96 21.20
CA GLY A 324 -48.38 -34.19 21.02
C GLY A 324 -48.00 -35.09 19.84
N GLY A 325 -47.50 -36.30 20.13
CA GLY A 325 -46.91 -37.20 19.14
C GLY A 325 -47.87 -38.08 18.34
N LYS A 326 -47.28 -38.80 17.37
CA LYS A 326 -47.60 -40.18 16.99
C LYS A 326 -46.55 -40.72 16.01
N ASP A 327 -46.11 -41.94 16.29
CA ASP A 327 -45.35 -42.81 15.40
C ASP A 327 -46.05 -42.99 14.05
N LEU A 328 -45.26 -43.11 12.97
CA LEU A 328 -45.40 -44.12 11.91
C LEU A 328 -44.13 -44.09 11.06
N GLY A 329 -43.45 -45.24 10.95
CA GLY A 329 -42.18 -45.40 10.25
C GLY A 329 -42.29 -45.47 8.73
N GLY A 330 -41.14 -45.26 8.08
CA GLY A 330 -40.91 -45.62 6.68
C GLY A 330 -39.89 -44.73 5.97
N GLY A 331 -38.72 -45.28 5.66
CA GLY A 331 -37.93 -44.87 4.49
C GLY A 331 -36.67 -44.04 4.75
N GLY A 332 -35.52 -44.65 4.42
CA GLY A 332 -34.31 -43.95 3.94
C GLY A 332 -33.51 -43.16 4.95
N LYS A 333 -32.35 -43.69 5.36
CA LYS A 333 -31.29 -42.93 6.02
C LYS A 333 -30.99 -41.67 5.17
N PRO A 334 -31.10 -40.44 5.68
CA PRO A 334 -30.62 -39.26 4.97
C PRO A 334 -29.10 -39.41 4.75
N PRO A 335 -28.55 -38.99 3.60
CA PRO A 335 -27.11 -39.01 3.39
C PRO A 335 -26.47 -38.16 4.48
N ASP A 336 -25.39 -38.67 5.08
CA ASP A 336 -24.63 -37.98 6.11
C ASP A 336 -24.29 -36.56 5.59
N PRO A 337 -24.44 -35.50 6.41
CA PRO A 337 -24.01 -34.17 6.01
C PRO A 337 -22.56 -34.24 5.55
N ALA A 338 -22.26 -33.57 4.43
CA ALA A 338 -20.89 -33.43 3.94
C ALA A 338 -19.97 -33.07 5.12
N PRO A 339 -18.80 -33.70 5.25
CA PRO A 339 -17.91 -33.41 6.36
C PRO A 339 -17.69 -31.90 6.40
N ASN A 340 -17.85 -31.30 7.58
CA ASN A 340 -17.43 -29.93 7.82
C ASN A 340 -16.04 -29.74 7.19
N PRO A 341 -15.75 -28.59 6.54
CA PRO A 341 -14.38 -28.29 6.17
C PRO A 341 -13.51 -28.55 7.40
N PRO A 342 -12.45 -29.36 7.28
CA PRO A 342 -11.69 -29.77 8.44
C PRO A 342 -11.30 -28.52 9.23
N ALA A 343 -11.62 -28.51 10.52
CA ALA A 343 -11.06 -27.53 11.44
C ALA A 343 -9.55 -27.48 11.18
N ASP A 344 -9.01 -26.27 11.02
CA ASP A 344 -7.65 -25.97 10.56
C ASP A 344 -6.69 -27.14 10.86
N PRO A 345 -6.30 -27.95 9.86
CA PRO A 345 -5.25 -28.92 10.12
C PRO A 345 -4.03 -28.10 10.51
N ALA A 346 -3.52 -28.35 11.72
CA ALA A 346 -2.23 -27.82 12.15
C ALA A 346 -1.24 -28.02 10.98
N PRO A 347 -0.55 -26.96 10.53
CA PRO A 347 0.11 -26.98 9.25
C PRO A 347 1.12 -28.13 9.22
N PRO A 348 1.11 -28.98 8.17
CA PRO A 348 2.17 -29.96 8.00
C PRO A 348 3.50 -29.20 7.88
N ALA A 349 4.50 -29.66 8.62
CA ALA A 349 5.84 -29.10 8.62
C ALA A 349 6.51 -29.34 7.25
N ALA A 350 6.19 -28.50 6.27
CA ALA A 350 6.81 -28.49 4.95
C ALA A 350 7.92 -27.43 4.91
N GLY A 351 9.10 -27.82 5.39
CA GLY A 351 10.43 -27.53 4.82
C GLY A 351 10.84 -26.14 4.29
N GLY A 352 10.10 -25.07 4.56
CA GLY A 352 10.48 -23.69 4.24
C GLY A 352 10.59 -22.86 5.51
N THR A 353 11.67 -22.09 5.68
CA THR A 353 11.84 -21.16 6.80
C THR A 353 10.86 -19.98 6.64
N THR A 354 9.66 -20.12 7.17
CA THR A 354 8.65 -19.05 7.25
C THR A 354 8.96 -18.16 8.44
N THR A 355 8.99 -16.84 8.22
CA THR A 355 9.15 -15.87 9.31
C THR A 355 7.77 -15.54 9.89
N GLU A 356 7.66 -15.48 11.21
CA GLU A 356 6.42 -15.14 11.91
C GLU A 356 6.64 -13.92 12.81
N PHE A 357 5.72 -12.96 12.78
CA PHE A 357 5.72 -11.80 13.67
C PHE A 357 4.29 -11.50 14.11
N TYR A 358 4.02 -11.59 15.42
CA TYR A 358 2.67 -11.44 16.00
C TYR A 358 1.59 -12.38 15.41
N GLY A 359 2.02 -13.57 14.96
CA GLY A 359 1.16 -14.57 14.32
C GLY A 359 0.96 -14.37 12.82
N ILE A 360 1.46 -13.27 12.24
CA ILE A 360 1.48 -13.08 10.80
C ILE A 360 2.70 -13.80 10.23
N ARG A 361 2.46 -14.71 9.30
CA ARG A 361 3.51 -15.50 8.65
C ARG A 361 3.82 -14.95 7.27
N THR A 362 5.10 -14.94 6.91
CA THR A 362 5.54 -14.54 5.57
C THR A 362 6.65 -15.43 5.02
N LYS A 363 6.61 -15.62 3.70
CA LYS A 363 7.65 -16.23 2.88
C LYS A 363 8.60 -15.18 2.27
N SER A 364 8.40 -13.90 2.54
CA SER A 364 9.30 -12.83 2.09
C SER A 364 10.73 -13.05 2.54
N LYS A 365 11.67 -12.61 1.69
CA LYS A 365 13.10 -12.55 1.99
C LYS A 365 13.64 -11.12 2.02
N ASN A 366 12.79 -10.10 1.90
CA ASN A 366 13.21 -8.70 1.83
C ASN A 366 12.30 -7.82 2.69
N LEU A 367 12.64 -7.72 3.98
CA LEU A 367 11.71 -7.32 5.05
C LEU A 367 12.17 -6.08 5.82
N VAL A 368 11.26 -5.15 6.10
CA VAL A 368 11.52 -4.07 7.07
C VAL A 368 10.55 -4.17 8.24
N PHE A 369 11.08 -4.18 9.46
CA PHE A 369 10.30 -4.09 10.68
C PHE A 369 10.24 -2.64 11.13
N VAL A 370 9.06 -2.03 11.11
CA VAL A 370 8.80 -0.66 11.59
C VAL A 370 8.10 -0.77 12.94
N ILE A 371 8.81 -0.38 14.00
CA ILE A 371 8.48 -0.70 15.39
C ILE A 371 8.28 0.57 16.20
N ASP A 372 7.07 0.73 16.73
CA ASP A 372 6.74 1.77 17.68
C ASP A 372 7.47 1.54 19.01
N ILE A 373 8.14 2.59 19.48
CA ILE A 373 8.78 2.64 20.80
C ILE A 373 8.29 3.88 21.57
N SER A 374 7.05 4.31 21.32
CA SER A 374 6.42 5.45 21.99
C SER A 374 6.13 5.18 23.48
N GLY A 375 5.76 6.22 24.22
CA GLY A 375 5.62 6.16 25.68
C GLY A 375 4.54 5.19 26.12
N SER A 376 3.47 5.04 25.33
CA SER A 376 2.39 4.07 25.53
C SER A 376 2.88 2.62 25.49
N MET A 377 4.01 2.34 24.84
CA MET A 377 4.62 1.01 24.81
C MET A 377 5.18 0.59 26.19
N ALA A 378 5.33 1.52 27.13
CA ALA A 378 5.68 1.21 28.53
C ALA A 378 4.52 0.62 29.33
N GLU A 379 3.27 0.75 28.84
CA GLU A 379 2.09 0.22 29.52
C GLU A 379 2.05 -1.31 29.55
N PRO A 380 1.32 -1.92 30.49
CA PRO A 380 1.10 -3.37 30.51
C PRO A 380 0.45 -3.89 29.22
N ALA A 381 0.99 -4.98 28.69
CA ALA A 381 0.43 -5.70 27.56
C ALA A 381 -0.79 -6.52 27.98
N LYS A 382 -1.84 -6.49 27.17
CA LYS A 382 -2.99 -7.40 27.31
C LYS A 382 -2.73 -8.74 26.63
N TYR A 383 -2.07 -8.70 25.48
CA TYR A 383 -1.57 -9.87 24.76
C TYR A 383 -0.28 -10.39 25.42
N ILE A 384 -0.27 -11.69 25.75
CA ILE A 384 0.93 -12.42 26.15
C ILE A 384 1.08 -13.59 25.16
N PRO A 385 2.19 -13.67 24.42
CA PRO A 385 2.40 -14.68 23.40
C PRO A 385 2.66 -16.05 24.03
N ASP A 386 2.19 -17.11 23.36
CA ASP A 386 2.51 -18.48 23.74
C ASP A 386 4.00 -18.76 23.51
N SER A 387 4.68 -19.22 24.57
CA SER A 387 6.12 -19.55 24.56
C SER A 387 6.55 -20.66 23.60
N ASN A 388 5.59 -21.33 22.95
CA ASN A 388 5.80 -22.42 21.99
C ASN A 388 5.57 -22.01 20.51
N SER A 389 5.27 -20.74 20.24
CA SER A 389 5.12 -20.24 18.86
C SER A 389 6.52 -20.08 18.22
N GLY A 390 6.71 -20.65 17.02
CA GLY A 390 8.01 -21.07 16.49
C GLY A 390 9.11 -20.00 16.35
N GLY A 391 10.33 -20.35 16.75
CA GLY A 391 11.54 -19.52 16.63
C GLY A 391 12.15 -19.08 17.96
N ALA A 392 11.39 -19.12 19.05
CA ALA A 392 11.92 -18.94 20.40
C ALA A 392 12.49 -20.27 20.95
N PRO A 393 13.55 -20.25 21.78
CA PRO A 393 13.96 -21.43 22.55
C PRO A 393 12.78 -21.94 23.38
N ALA A 394 12.52 -23.25 23.32
CA ALA A 394 11.40 -23.86 24.03
C ALA A 394 11.38 -23.47 25.52
N GLY A 395 10.24 -22.95 26.00
CA GLY A 395 10.04 -22.55 27.39
C GLY A 395 10.51 -21.13 27.77
N GLN A 396 10.96 -20.31 26.82
CA GLN A 396 11.32 -18.91 27.09
C GLN A 396 10.29 -17.93 26.50
N GLY A 397 9.39 -17.44 27.36
CA GLY A 397 8.50 -16.32 27.06
C GLY A 397 9.18 -14.94 27.17
N PRO A 398 8.45 -13.85 26.90
CA PRO A 398 8.96 -12.49 27.00
C PRO A 398 9.47 -12.16 28.42
N LYS A 399 10.59 -11.43 28.48
CA LYS A 399 11.18 -10.94 29.73
C LYS A 399 10.47 -9.66 30.18
N GLY A 400 9.23 -9.80 30.63
CA GLY A 400 8.40 -8.68 31.09
C GLY A 400 6.97 -8.80 30.61
N LYS A 401 6.15 -7.83 31.05
CA LYS A 401 4.71 -7.79 30.76
C LYS A 401 4.27 -6.48 30.14
N ARG A 402 5.19 -5.56 29.79
CA ARG A 402 4.85 -4.31 29.10
C ARG A 402 4.76 -4.58 27.60
N LYS A 403 4.02 -3.74 26.86
CA LYS A 403 3.89 -3.87 25.39
C LYS A 403 5.26 -3.90 24.71
N ILE A 404 6.19 -3.05 25.15
CA ILE A 404 7.56 -3.03 24.63
C ILE A 404 8.31 -4.34 24.90
N ASP A 405 8.12 -4.97 26.07
CA ASP A 405 8.79 -6.24 26.40
C ASP A 405 8.34 -7.36 25.46
N ILE A 406 7.03 -7.39 25.14
CA ILE A 406 6.46 -8.32 24.16
C ILE A 406 6.99 -8.02 22.76
N ALA A 407 7.02 -6.74 22.36
CA ALA A 407 7.52 -6.33 21.05
C ALA A 407 9.00 -6.69 20.84
N ARG A 408 9.87 -6.49 21.84
CA ARG A 408 11.28 -6.89 21.78
C ARG A 408 11.43 -8.39 21.58
N TRP A 409 10.62 -9.19 22.29
CA TRP A 409 10.64 -10.64 22.21
C TRP A 409 10.15 -11.15 20.84
N GLU A 410 8.98 -10.68 20.38
CA GLU A 410 8.44 -11.03 19.06
C GLU A 410 9.39 -10.63 17.93
N LEU A 411 10.01 -9.45 18.03
CA LEU A 411 10.99 -8.98 17.03
C LEU A 411 12.23 -9.85 17.03
N SER A 412 12.75 -10.21 18.20
CA SER A 412 13.94 -11.07 18.32
C SER A 412 13.68 -12.47 17.78
N LYS A 413 12.48 -13.02 18.05
CA LYS A 413 11.98 -14.29 17.49
C LYS A 413 11.90 -14.21 15.97
N ALA A 414 11.27 -13.17 15.42
CA ALA A 414 11.15 -12.98 13.98
C ALA A 414 12.52 -12.90 13.30
N ILE A 415 13.46 -12.10 13.84
CA ILE A 415 14.84 -11.97 13.32
C ILE A 415 15.57 -13.33 13.35
N GLY A 416 15.40 -14.09 14.43
CA GLY A 416 15.98 -15.43 14.57
C GLY A 416 15.48 -16.40 13.49
N GLY A 417 14.17 -16.33 13.20
CA GLY A 417 13.46 -17.17 12.23
C GLY A 417 13.70 -16.81 10.75
N LEU A 418 14.33 -15.68 10.43
CA LEU A 418 14.62 -15.30 9.04
C LEU A 418 15.48 -16.36 8.32
N PRO A 419 15.26 -16.67 7.03
CA PRO A 419 16.20 -17.45 6.23
C PRO A 419 17.59 -16.78 6.19
N GLU A 420 18.69 -17.54 6.12
CA GLU A 420 20.05 -16.94 6.13
C GLU A 420 20.38 -16.10 4.88
N ASP A 421 19.68 -16.37 3.78
CA ASP A 421 19.77 -15.60 2.53
C ASP A 421 18.77 -14.43 2.46
N ALA A 422 17.94 -14.24 3.49
CA ALA A 422 17.03 -13.11 3.57
C ALA A 422 17.79 -11.82 3.89
N ARG A 423 17.19 -10.69 3.51
CA ARG A 423 17.61 -9.33 3.83
C ARG A 423 16.56 -8.66 4.70
N PHE A 424 17.00 -7.97 5.73
CA PHE A 424 16.11 -7.26 6.64
C PHE A 424 16.68 -5.93 7.12
N ASN A 425 15.81 -5.10 7.69
CA ASN A 425 16.19 -3.92 8.48
C ASN A 425 15.15 -3.63 9.56
N ILE A 426 15.52 -2.79 10.52
CA ILE A 426 14.64 -2.38 11.63
C ILE A 426 14.60 -0.86 11.65
N VAL A 427 13.39 -0.30 11.59
CA VAL A 427 13.09 1.12 11.77
C VAL A 427 12.32 1.23 13.08
N THR A 428 12.80 2.04 14.00
CA THR A 428 12.10 2.30 15.27
C THR A 428 11.69 3.76 15.34
N PHE A 429 10.51 4.04 15.88
CA PHE A 429 10.01 5.41 15.92
C PHE A 429 9.35 5.78 17.25
N SER A 430 9.52 7.03 17.64
CA SER A 430 8.84 7.70 18.75
C SER A 430 8.76 9.20 18.43
N SER A 431 9.53 10.05 19.12
CA SER A 431 9.80 11.43 18.72
C SER A 431 10.74 11.50 17.51
N ASP A 432 11.69 10.57 17.46
CA ASP A 432 12.67 10.46 16.39
C ASP A 432 12.48 9.13 15.64
N VAL A 433 12.93 9.08 14.39
CA VAL A 433 13.02 7.83 13.60
C VAL A 433 14.47 7.36 13.57
N LYS A 434 14.72 6.13 13.99
CA LYS A 434 16.04 5.50 14.00
C LYS A 434 16.04 4.25 13.16
N VAL A 435 17.08 4.05 12.36
CA VAL A 435 17.24 2.88 11.50
C VAL A 435 18.45 2.08 11.97
N TYR A 436 18.29 0.77 12.17
CA TYR A 436 19.36 -0.13 12.62
C TYR A 436 20.56 -0.12 11.67
N SER A 437 20.31 -0.23 10.37
CA SER A 437 21.32 -0.04 9.33
C SER A 437 20.88 1.08 8.37
N PRO A 438 21.32 2.33 8.58
CA PRO A 438 20.77 3.49 7.86
C PRO A 438 20.99 3.47 6.34
N THR A 439 22.04 2.81 5.86
CA THR A 439 22.49 2.92 4.47
C THR A 439 22.07 1.76 3.58
N LYS A 440 21.71 0.60 4.15
CA LYS A 440 21.38 -0.59 3.36
C LYS A 440 20.63 -1.65 4.16
N MET A 441 19.97 -2.54 3.43
CA MET A 441 19.43 -3.79 3.95
C MET A 441 20.56 -4.72 4.42
N VAL A 442 20.31 -5.48 5.48
CA VAL A 442 21.29 -6.39 6.10
C VAL A 442 20.95 -7.83 5.77
N ILE A 443 21.92 -8.62 5.32
CA ILE A 443 21.73 -10.07 5.11
C ILE A 443 21.61 -10.76 6.48
N ALA A 444 20.66 -11.68 6.63
CA ALA A 444 20.33 -12.39 7.86
C ALA A 444 21.30 -13.54 8.20
N THR A 445 22.61 -13.27 8.13
CA THR A 445 23.64 -14.19 8.63
C THR A 445 23.52 -14.34 10.15
N LYS A 446 23.98 -15.47 10.71
CA LYS A 446 23.93 -15.70 12.17
C LYS A 446 24.53 -14.52 12.98
N PRO A 447 25.71 -13.96 12.64
CA PRO A 447 26.25 -12.81 13.36
C PRO A 447 25.36 -11.56 13.29
N ASN A 448 24.81 -11.27 12.10
CA ASN A 448 23.96 -10.10 11.90
C ASN A 448 22.63 -10.22 12.65
N LYS A 449 22.06 -11.43 12.70
CA LYS A 449 20.86 -11.73 13.51
C LYS A 449 21.14 -11.49 14.98
N THR A 450 22.25 -12.00 15.51
CA THR A 450 22.63 -11.78 16.92
C THR A 450 22.79 -10.28 17.23
N GLN A 451 23.45 -9.52 16.36
CA GLN A 451 23.60 -8.07 16.56
C GLN A 451 22.26 -7.33 16.52
N ALA A 452 21.37 -7.69 15.60
CA ALA A 452 20.04 -7.10 15.50
C ALA A 452 19.14 -7.47 16.68
N GLN A 453 19.26 -8.69 17.22
CA GLN A 453 18.58 -9.11 18.45
C GLN A 453 19.10 -8.31 19.66
N GLN A 454 20.41 -8.11 19.78
CA GLN A 454 20.99 -7.25 20.82
C GLN A 454 20.55 -5.79 20.70
N PHE A 455 20.32 -5.30 19.48
CA PHE A 455 19.72 -3.99 19.25
C PHE A 455 18.27 -3.96 19.72
N ALA A 456 17.47 -4.97 19.36
CA ALA A 456 16.07 -5.10 19.77
C ALA A 456 15.91 -5.16 21.30
N GLU A 457 16.78 -5.87 22.01
CA GLU A 457 16.72 -5.99 23.48
C GLU A 457 16.87 -4.64 24.22
N LYS A 458 17.54 -3.66 23.58
CA LYS A 458 17.83 -2.33 24.16
C LYS A 458 16.78 -1.26 23.85
N LEU A 459 15.67 -1.61 23.19
CA LEU A 459 14.67 -0.66 22.72
C LEU A 459 13.80 -0.11 23.84
N GLU A 460 14.13 1.06 24.39
CA GLU A 460 13.33 1.69 25.45
C GLU A 460 12.23 2.62 24.93
N PRO A 461 11.05 2.65 25.61
CA PRO A 461 9.98 3.60 25.33
C PRO A 461 10.45 5.06 25.42
N GLN A 462 9.97 5.89 24.51
CA GLN A 462 10.28 7.31 24.35
C GLN A 462 9.00 8.09 24.02
N GLU A 463 8.96 9.40 24.24
CA GLU A 463 7.73 10.17 24.02
C GLU A 463 7.33 10.30 22.53
N ALA A 464 6.04 10.52 22.28
CA ALA A 464 5.41 10.75 20.96
C ALA A 464 5.40 9.56 19.97
N THR A 465 4.56 9.68 18.95
CA THR A 465 4.28 8.65 17.94
C THR A 465 4.39 9.25 16.52
N ASN A 466 5.55 9.08 15.87
CA ASN A 466 5.84 9.60 14.53
C ASN A 466 5.64 8.56 13.41
N ILE A 467 4.40 8.33 12.99
CA ILE A 467 4.06 7.29 12.00
C ILE A 467 4.51 7.67 10.58
N TYR A 468 4.30 8.93 10.18
CA TYR A 468 4.60 9.37 8.81
C TYR A 468 6.08 9.17 8.48
N ASP A 469 6.98 9.72 9.30
CA ASP A 469 8.40 9.72 9.01
C ASP A 469 8.97 8.29 9.10
N ALA A 470 8.40 7.44 9.97
CA ALA A 470 8.80 6.05 10.10
C ALA A 470 8.50 5.24 8.83
N LEU A 471 7.29 5.40 8.26
CA LEU A 471 6.91 4.77 7.01
C LEU A 471 7.71 5.35 5.84
N GLU A 472 7.95 6.67 5.80
CA GLU A 472 8.80 7.29 4.80
C GLU A 472 10.20 6.64 4.77
N LYS A 473 10.84 6.49 5.93
CA LYS A 473 12.15 5.81 6.04
C LYS A 473 12.11 4.35 5.61
N ALA A 474 11.04 3.62 5.90
CA ALA A 474 10.89 2.26 5.42
C ALA A 474 10.80 2.18 3.88
N PHE A 475 10.13 3.14 3.25
CA PHE A 475 10.05 3.25 1.79
C PHE A 475 11.35 3.75 1.14
N GLU A 476 12.11 4.63 1.80
CA GLU A 476 13.45 5.02 1.36
C GLU A 476 14.39 3.81 1.28
N LEU A 477 14.36 2.94 2.30
CA LEU A 477 15.15 1.71 2.34
C LEU A 477 14.84 0.73 1.21
N ALA A 478 13.65 0.81 0.61
CA ALA A 478 13.20 -0.04 -0.49
C ALA A 478 13.85 0.29 -1.85
N GLY A 479 14.54 1.42 -1.97
CA GLY A 479 15.25 1.77 -3.21
C GLY A 479 15.25 3.25 -3.58
N GLY A 480 15.21 4.16 -2.61
CA GLY A 480 15.45 5.59 -2.84
C GLY A 480 14.43 6.52 -2.19
N ALA A 481 14.90 7.72 -1.83
CA ALA A 481 14.03 8.86 -1.53
C ALA A 481 13.22 9.25 -2.77
N LYS A 482 11.99 9.74 -2.58
CA LYS A 482 11.24 10.52 -3.59
C LYS A 482 10.92 9.81 -4.91
N MET A 483 10.14 8.72 -4.90
CA MET A 483 9.64 8.02 -6.11
C MET A 483 10.69 7.66 -7.19
N GLN A 484 11.97 7.77 -6.88
CA GLN A 484 13.05 7.28 -7.72
C GLN A 484 13.17 5.79 -7.41
N VAL A 485 12.43 4.98 -8.15
CA VAL A 485 12.80 3.57 -8.27
C VAL A 485 13.98 3.55 -9.22
N ASP A 486 15.04 2.81 -8.86
CA ASP A 486 16.23 2.65 -9.69
C ASP A 486 15.88 2.39 -11.17
N GLU A 487 16.77 2.77 -12.08
CA GLU A 487 16.54 2.62 -13.53
C GLU A 487 16.21 1.17 -13.94
N ASN A 488 16.63 0.19 -13.12
CA ASN A 488 16.43 -1.24 -13.33
C ASN A 488 15.22 -1.84 -12.61
N TYR A 489 14.47 -1.03 -11.85
CA TYR A 489 13.29 -1.45 -11.10
C TYR A 489 13.54 -2.58 -10.08
N LYS A 490 14.74 -2.63 -9.50
CA LYS A 490 15.15 -3.55 -8.43
C LYS A 490 14.92 -2.92 -7.06
N LEU A 491 13.78 -3.24 -6.47
CA LEU A 491 13.50 -2.91 -5.07
C LEU A 491 14.23 -3.86 -4.12
N SER A 492 14.74 -3.31 -3.03
CA SER A 492 15.44 -4.03 -1.96
C SER A 492 14.51 -4.54 -0.85
N VAL A 493 13.24 -4.12 -0.87
CA VAL A 493 12.18 -4.45 0.09
C VAL A 493 10.93 -4.84 -0.68
N ASP A 494 10.29 -5.93 -0.29
CA ASP A 494 9.00 -6.37 -0.83
C ASP A 494 7.90 -6.46 0.25
N THR A 495 8.27 -6.42 1.54
CA THR A 495 7.36 -6.57 2.68
C THR A 495 7.77 -5.69 3.85
N ILE A 496 6.80 -5.03 4.49
CA ILE A 496 6.94 -4.23 5.70
C ILE A 496 6.04 -4.82 6.79
N PHE A 497 6.57 -4.97 8.00
CA PHE A 497 5.79 -5.16 9.21
C PHE A 497 5.72 -3.86 9.98
N PHE A 498 4.54 -3.30 10.19
CA PHE A 498 4.31 -2.06 10.90
C PHE A 498 3.58 -2.33 12.21
N LEU A 499 4.26 -2.12 13.34
CA LEU A 499 3.74 -2.27 14.69
C LEU A 499 3.53 -0.89 15.32
N THR A 500 2.34 -0.60 15.83
CA THR A 500 2.07 0.61 16.63
C THR A 500 1.04 0.37 17.71
N ASP A 501 1.14 1.12 18.82
CA ASP A 501 0.18 1.10 19.91
C ASP A 501 -0.53 2.43 20.15
N GLY A 502 -0.39 3.37 19.22
CA GLY A 502 -0.89 4.72 19.36
C GLY A 502 -1.40 5.34 18.06
N LYS A 503 -1.89 6.57 18.18
CA LYS A 503 -2.29 7.42 17.05
C LYS A 503 -1.12 8.35 16.68
N PRO A 504 -0.99 8.80 15.43
CA PRO A 504 0.03 9.78 15.07
C PRO A 504 -0.09 11.04 15.95
N THR A 505 1.01 11.45 16.58
CA THR A 505 1.03 12.68 17.41
C THR A 505 1.99 13.74 16.89
N ILE A 506 2.99 13.34 16.11
CA ILE A 506 3.98 14.21 15.48
C ILE A 506 4.39 13.66 14.10
N GLY A 507 5.25 14.38 13.38
CA GLY A 507 5.76 14.02 12.06
C GLY A 507 5.29 15.01 10.99
N LYS A 508 5.72 14.83 9.73
CA LYS A 508 5.31 15.71 8.63
C LYS A 508 3.79 15.72 8.40
N SER A 509 3.09 14.69 8.83
CA SER A 509 1.63 14.69 8.92
C SER A 509 1.17 13.81 10.09
N VAL A 510 0.15 14.29 10.80
CA VAL A 510 -0.54 13.54 11.87
C VAL A 510 -1.96 13.14 11.48
N ASP A 511 -2.44 13.56 10.30
CA ASP A 511 -3.75 13.19 9.79
C ASP A 511 -3.70 11.77 9.21
N PRO A 512 -4.43 10.79 9.79
CA PRO A 512 -4.45 9.41 9.31
C PRO A 512 -4.84 9.31 7.83
N LYS A 513 -5.75 10.16 7.35
CA LYS A 513 -6.15 10.15 5.94
C LYS A 513 -4.98 10.54 5.04
N VAL A 514 -4.25 11.61 5.40
CA VAL A 514 -3.09 12.08 4.64
C VAL A 514 -1.98 11.04 4.65
N ILE A 515 -1.72 10.39 5.79
CA ILE A 515 -0.73 9.31 5.90
C ILE A 515 -1.13 8.15 4.97
N GLY A 516 -2.37 7.68 5.04
CA GLY A 516 -2.85 6.60 4.17
C GLY A 516 -2.75 6.94 2.68
N ASP A 517 -3.23 8.13 2.28
CA ASP A 517 -3.15 8.61 0.89
C ASP A 517 -1.69 8.69 0.41
N THR A 518 -0.77 9.09 1.29
CA THR A 518 0.65 9.23 0.97
C THR A 518 1.34 7.87 0.80
N VAL A 519 1.09 6.94 1.71
CA VAL A 519 1.66 5.59 1.65
C VAL A 519 1.14 4.84 0.42
N GLN A 520 -0.14 4.98 0.10
CA GLN A 520 -0.74 4.42 -1.11
C GLN A 520 0.02 4.89 -2.36
N LYS A 521 0.35 6.18 -2.44
CA LYS A 521 1.12 6.76 -3.57
C LYS A 521 2.54 6.20 -3.65
N TRP A 522 3.26 6.15 -2.53
CA TRP A 522 4.59 5.55 -2.50
C TRP A 522 4.57 4.09 -2.94
N ASN A 523 3.47 3.39 -2.69
CA ASN A 523 3.31 1.99 -2.99
C ASN A 523 2.70 1.68 -4.38
N ALA A 524 2.11 2.67 -5.06
CA ALA A 524 1.40 2.49 -6.32
C ALA A 524 2.25 1.75 -7.37
N ILE A 525 3.53 2.12 -7.45
CA ILE A 525 4.52 1.46 -8.29
C ILE A 525 5.23 0.35 -7.51
N ARG A 526 5.62 0.57 -6.24
CA ARG A 526 6.52 -0.36 -5.53
C ARG A 526 5.91 -1.72 -5.19
N LYS A 527 4.58 -1.80 -5.05
CA LYS A 527 3.83 -3.03 -4.71
C LYS A 527 4.34 -3.75 -3.44
N ILE A 528 4.90 -3.01 -2.48
CA ILE A 528 5.31 -3.52 -1.17
C ILE A 528 4.08 -3.92 -0.37
N ARG A 529 4.13 -5.07 0.30
CA ARG A 529 3.08 -5.55 1.19
C ARG A 529 3.32 -5.00 2.58
N ILE A 530 2.30 -4.42 3.20
CA ILE A 530 2.40 -3.83 4.53
C ILE A 530 1.49 -4.63 5.47
N HIS A 531 2.10 -5.41 6.36
CA HIS A 531 1.38 -6.04 7.46
C HIS A 531 1.31 -5.07 8.64
N CYS A 532 0.12 -4.86 9.19
CA CYS A 532 -0.10 -3.92 10.29
C CYS A 532 -0.48 -4.65 11.56
N ILE A 533 0.18 -4.30 12.66
CA ILE A 533 -0.08 -4.83 13.99
C ILE A 533 -0.41 -3.66 14.90
N GLY A 534 -1.64 -3.64 15.40
CA GLY A 534 -2.11 -2.65 16.35
C GLY A 534 -2.16 -3.23 17.75
N ILE A 535 -1.48 -2.61 18.71
CA ILE A 535 -1.54 -2.99 20.12
C ILE A 535 -2.44 -1.99 20.86
N GLY A 536 -3.39 -2.46 21.68
CA GLY A 536 -4.17 -1.56 22.54
C GLY A 536 -5.00 -0.52 21.79
N ASP A 537 -4.98 0.75 22.23
CA ASP A 537 -5.74 1.86 21.63
C ASP A 537 -4.91 2.60 20.56
N HIS A 538 -5.24 2.38 19.29
CA HIS A 538 -4.51 2.88 18.14
C HIS A 538 -5.46 3.29 17.01
N ASP A 539 -4.93 3.83 15.92
CA ASP A 539 -5.73 4.16 14.72
C ASP A 539 -6.05 2.89 13.89
N GLU A 540 -7.08 2.15 14.29
CA GLU A 540 -7.49 0.92 13.62
C GLU A 540 -7.90 1.15 12.15
N ALA A 541 -8.48 2.31 11.81
CA ALA A 541 -8.91 2.62 10.46
C ALA A 541 -7.71 2.80 9.51
N LEU A 542 -6.68 3.54 9.95
CA LEU A 542 -5.44 3.69 9.21
C LEU A 542 -4.75 2.35 8.99
N LEU A 543 -4.56 1.56 10.05
CA LEU A 543 -3.83 0.30 9.98
C LEU A 543 -4.52 -0.72 9.07
N LYS A 544 -5.85 -0.84 9.15
CA LYS A 544 -6.61 -1.69 8.22
C LYS A 544 -6.45 -1.22 6.78
N ARG A 545 -6.59 0.07 6.52
CA ARG A 545 -6.42 0.64 5.18
C ARG A 545 -5.03 0.32 4.61
N LEU A 546 -3.97 0.56 5.36
CA LEU A 546 -2.59 0.27 4.93
C LEU A 546 -2.38 -1.22 4.61
N ALA A 547 -2.94 -2.11 5.43
CA ALA A 547 -2.88 -3.55 5.20
C ALA A 547 -3.68 -3.95 3.96
N ASP A 548 -4.95 -3.56 3.87
CA ASP A 548 -5.86 -3.99 2.81
C ASP A 548 -5.40 -3.47 1.44
N GLU A 549 -5.01 -2.20 1.33
CA GLU A 549 -4.57 -1.58 0.07
C GLU A 549 -3.23 -2.14 -0.44
N SER A 550 -2.39 -2.67 0.45
CA SER A 550 -1.11 -3.31 0.10
C SER A 550 -1.21 -4.83 -0.04
N GLY A 551 -2.39 -5.41 0.21
CA GLY A 551 -2.60 -6.86 0.25
C GLY A 551 -1.91 -7.55 1.42
N GLY A 552 -1.62 -6.81 2.50
CA GLY A 552 -1.10 -7.33 3.76
C GLY A 552 -2.19 -7.84 4.70
N GLN A 553 -1.86 -7.92 5.98
CA GLN A 553 -2.76 -8.41 7.02
C GLN A 553 -2.77 -7.43 8.18
N TYR A 554 -3.95 -7.18 8.75
CA TYR A 554 -4.11 -6.42 9.98
C TYR A 554 -4.39 -7.37 11.16
N VAL A 555 -3.65 -7.18 12.25
CA VAL A 555 -3.84 -7.94 13.49
C VAL A 555 -3.94 -6.99 14.67
N LYS A 556 -4.96 -7.19 15.52
CA LYS A 556 -5.16 -6.47 16.77
C LYS A 556 -4.70 -7.31 17.97
N ARG A 557 -3.98 -6.70 18.92
CA ARG A 557 -3.40 -7.34 20.10
C ARG A 557 -3.62 -6.55 21.39
#